data_AF-A0A345NX04-F1
#
_entry.id   AF-A0A345NX04-F1
#
_cell.length_a   1.000
_cell.length_b   1.000
_cell.length_c   1.000
_cell.angle_alpha   90.00
_cell.angle_beta   90.00
_cell.angle_gamma   90.00
#
_symmetry.space_group_name_H-M   'P 1'
#
loop_
_entity.id
_entity.type
_entity.pdbx_description
1 polymer ?
#
loop_
_entity_poly.entity_id
_entity_poly.type
_entity_poly.pdbx_seq_one_letter_code
_entity_poly.pdbx_strand_id
1 'polypeptide(L)'
;MTEYPKKTCSIELLVTIPEDVQKVLDGEKWQTRRNGVYAYPGETMTLQGQDFEVDKLYVQTLGELTDEDAKAEGHETVEEYKQAMLSIHDKMPWLPQMKVWVHEYSPVQK
;
A
#
# COMPACT_ATOMS: atom_id res chain seq x y z
N MET A 1 14.16 -9.91 -16.47
CA MET A 1 12.81 -9.50 -16.89
C MET A 1 11.95 -9.60 -15.66
N THR A 2 11.58 -8.48 -15.05
CA THR A 2 10.70 -8.47 -13.87
C THR A 2 9.28 -8.73 -14.37
N GLU A 3 8.89 -10.00 -14.40
CA GLU A 3 7.54 -10.45 -14.79
C GLU A 3 6.56 -10.14 -13.66
N TYR A 4 6.17 -8.87 -13.52
CA TYR A 4 5.06 -8.51 -12.65
C TYR A 4 3.75 -9.07 -13.22
N PRO A 5 2.82 -9.53 -12.37
CA PRO A 5 1.54 -10.04 -12.84
C PRO A 5 0.73 -8.92 -13.48
N LYS A 6 -0.29 -9.28 -14.27
CA LYS A 6 -1.16 -8.28 -14.90
C LYS A 6 -1.81 -7.39 -13.84
N LYS A 7 -1.76 -6.06 -14.07
CA LYS A 7 -2.55 -5.08 -13.33
C LYS A 7 -4.02 -5.47 -13.29
N THR A 8 -4.59 -5.40 -12.11
CA THR A 8 -6.02 -5.60 -11.87
C THR A 8 -6.76 -4.27 -11.74
N CYS A 9 -6.04 -3.18 -11.46
CA CYS A 9 -6.57 -1.83 -11.30
C CYS A 9 -5.57 -0.77 -11.77
N SER A 10 -6.02 0.48 -11.82
CA SER A 10 -5.20 1.65 -12.14
C SER A 10 -4.50 2.19 -10.89
N ILE A 11 -3.30 2.77 -11.07
CA ILE A 11 -2.51 3.40 -10.02
C ILE A 11 -3.25 4.54 -9.29
N GLU A 12 -4.15 5.24 -9.97
CA GLU A 12 -5.02 6.29 -9.40
C GLU A 12 -5.93 5.78 -8.28
N LEU A 13 -6.21 4.46 -8.26
CA LEU A 13 -7.02 3.82 -7.23
C LEU A 13 -6.18 3.15 -6.12
N LEU A 14 -4.85 3.35 -6.13
CA LEU A 14 -3.96 2.77 -5.13
C LEU A 14 -4.26 3.37 -3.76
N VAL A 15 -4.29 4.71 -3.66
CA VAL A 15 -4.56 5.45 -2.42
C VAL A 15 -5.78 6.35 -2.62
N THR A 16 -6.97 5.86 -2.24
CA THR A 16 -8.24 6.58 -2.43
C THR A 16 -8.85 7.11 -1.13
N ILE A 17 -8.39 6.63 0.02
CA ILE A 17 -8.91 7.04 1.32
C ILE A 17 -8.25 8.38 1.67
N PRO A 18 -9.02 9.45 1.94
CA PRO A 18 -8.47 10.77 2.17
C PRO A 18 -7.49 10.82 3.35
N GLU A 19 -7.74 10.02 4.39
CA GLU A 19 -6.81 9.88 5.53
C GLU A 19 -5.47 9.26 5.11
N ASP A 20 -5.47 8.19 4.31
CA ASP A 20 -4.24 7.61 3.76
C ASP A 20 -3.50 8.59 2.85
N VAL A 21 -4.23 9.35 2.03
CA VAL A 21 -3.64 10.38 1.18
C VAL A 21 -2.88 11.40 2.04
N GLN A 22 -3.49 11.92 3.11
CA GLN A 22 -2.81 12.86 4.00
C GLN A 22 -1.55 12.25 4.64
N LYS A 23 -1.62 11.00 5.13
CA LYS A 23 -0.45 10.30 5.69
C LYS A 23 0.69 10.15 4.68
N VAL A 24 0.37 9.91 3.41
CA VAL A 24 1.39 9.85 2.34
C VAL A 24 2.03 11.22 2.11
N LEU A 25 1.23 12.28 2.11
CA LEU A 25 1.73 13.64 1.91
C LEU A 25 2.58 14.11 3.11
N ASP A 26 2.25 13.70 4.34
CA ASP A 26 3.03 14.00 5.55
C ASP A 26 4.32 13.15 5.66
N GLY A 27 4.42 12.07 4.86
CA GLY A 27 5.53 11.13 4.91
C GLY A 27 5.42 10.09 6.04
N GLU A 28 4.27 10.03 6.70
CA GLU A 28 3.91 8.97 7.67
C GLU A 28 3.66 7.63 6.98
N LYS A 29 3.28 7.66 5.69
CA LYS A 29 2.98 6.48 4.88
C LYS A 29 3.74 6.48 3.56
N TRP A 30 4.48 5.41 3.27
CA TRP A 30 5.25 5.25 2.02
C TRP A 30 5.06 3.88 1.35
N GLN A 31 4.19 3.03 1.90
CA GLN A 31 3.76 1.81 1.24
C GLN A 31 2.24 1.62 1.35
N THR A 32 1.66 0.93 0.38
CA THR A 32 0.25 0.56 0.39
C THR A 32 0.06 -0.91 0.00
N ARG A 33 -0.74 -1.64 0.77
CA ARG A 33 -1.06 -3.05 0.51
C ARG A 33 -2.43 -3.20 -0.14
N ARG A 34 -2.51 -4.02 -1.20
CA ARG A 34 -3.74 -4.33 -1.93
C ARG A 34 -3.78 -5.80 -2.35
N ASN A 35 -4.97 -6.36 -2.53
CA ASN A 35 -5.13 -7.73 -3.06
C ASN A 35 -4.73 -7.86 -4.53
N GLY A 36 -4.70 -6.74 -5.27
CA GLY A 36 -4.37 -6.69 -6.68
C GLY A 36 -3.13 -5.82 -6.94
N VAL A 37 -2.63 -5.88 -8.17
CA VAL A 37 -1.56 -5.00 -8.64
C VAL A 37 -2.16 -3.77 -9.32
N TYR A 38 -1.79 -2.61 -8.82
CA TYR A 38 -2.31 -1.31 -9.26
C TYR A 38 -1.26 -0.55 -10.07
N ALA A 39 0.02 -0.76 -9.74
CA ALA A 39 1.14 -0.08 -10.36
C ALA A 39 2.37 -0.98 -10.42
N TYR A 40 3.24 -0.72 -11.39
CA TYR A 40 4.57 -1.32 -11.44
C TYR A 40 5.63 -0.31 -11.02
N PRO A 41 6.82 -0.79 -10.61
CA PRO A 41 7.95 0.07 -10.34
C PRO A 41 8.31 0.98 -11.54
N GLY A 42 8.58 2.25 -11.25
CA GLY A 42 8.81 3.32 -12.24
C GLY A 42 7.55 4.02 -12.73
N GLU A 43 6.36 3.65 -12.24
CA GLU A 43 5.15 4.44 -12.48
C GLU A 43 4.95 5.50 -11.41
N THR A 44 4.34 6.62 -11.81
CA THR A 44 4.10 7.76 -10.93
C THR A 44 2.61 7.90 -10.64
N MET A 45 2.27 8.05 -9.36
CA MET A 45 0.95 8.44 -8.89
C MET A 45 0.95 9.90 -8.45
N THR A 46 -0.14 10.63 -8.72
CA THR A 46 -0.29 12.01 -8.29
C THR A 46 -1.36 12.09 -7.21
N LEU A 47 -0.98 12.56 -6.02
CA LEU A 47 -1.86 12.74 -4.86
C LEU A 47 -1.90 14.23 -4.48
N GLN A 48 -3.08 14.85 -4.58
CA GLN A 48 -3.28 16.29 -4.32
C GLN A 48 -2.24 17.25 -4.97
N GLY A 49 -1.71 16.88 -6.13
CA GLY A 49 -0.69 17.66 -6.86
C GLY A 49 0.77 17.38 -6.45
N GLN A 50 1.01 16.39 -5.58
CA GLN A 50 2.34 15.83 -5.33
C GLN A 50 2.48 14.49 -6.05
N ASP A 51 3.62 14.29 -6.70
CA ASP A 51 3.92 13.08 -7.46
C ASP A 51 4.77 12.09 -6.63
N PHE A 52 4.41 10.81 -6.70
CA PHE A 52 5.08 9.71 -6.01
C PHE A 52 5.39 8.60 -7.02
N GLU A 53 6.64 8.19 -7.11
CA GLU A 53 7.08 7.10 -7.98
C GLU A 53 7.08 5.79 -7.20
N VAL A 54 6.55 4.73 -7.81
CA VAL A 54 6.58 3.39 -7.24
C VAL A 54 7.99 2.82 -7.37
N ASP A 55 8.63 2.56 -6.25
CA ASP A 55 10.00 2.04 -6.20
C ASP A 55 10.00 0.51 -6.35
N LYS A 56 9.06 -0.16 -5.68
CA LYS A 56 9.05 -1.62 -5.56
C LYS A 56 7.64 -2.17 -5.51
N LEU A 57 7.50 -3.36 -6.09
CA LEU A 57 6.29 -4.18 -6.05
C LEU A 57 6.68 -5.60 -5.67
N TYR A 58 6.13 -6.10 -4.57
CA TYR A 58 6.35 -7.46 -4.11
C TYR A 58 5.11 -7.99 -3.41
N VAL A 59 5.10 -9.31 -3.16
CA VAL A 59 4.02 -9.96 -2.44
C VAL A 59 4.48 -10.27 -1.02
N GLN A 60 3.63 -10.01 -0.03
CA GLN A 60 3.87 -10.36 1.36
C GLN A 60 2.64 -11.05 1.93
N THR A 61 2.82 -11.94 2.89
CA THR A 61 1.68 -12.54 3.59
C THR A 61 1.25 -11.70 4.78
N LEU A 62 -0.04 -11.71 5.10
CA LEU A 62 -0.56 -11.00 6.28
C LEU A 62 0.00 -11.57 7.60
N GLY A 63 0.47 -12.82 7.60
CA GLY A 63 1.12 -13.43 8.77
C GLY A 63 2.55 -12.97 9.01
N GLU A 64 3.21 -12.42 7.98
CA GLU A 64 4.59 -11.90 8.04
C GLU A 64 4.65 -10.39 8.31
N LEU A 65 3.51 -9.76 8.58
CA LEU A 65 3.42 -8.35 8.95
C LEU A 65 4.18 -8.07 10.24
N THR A 66 5.09 -7.10 10.20
CA THR A 66 5.80 -6.57 11.36
C THR A 66 5.28 -5.18 11.73
N ASP A 67 5.63 -4.69 12.92
CA ASP A 67 5.26 -3.31 13.30
C ASP A 67 5.95 -2.27 12.41
N GLU A 68 7.12 -2.59 11.85
CA GLU A 68 7.79 -1.75 10.85
C GLU A 68 6.98 -1.66 9.55
N ASP A 69 6.40 -2.77 9.12
CA ASP A 69 5.47 -2.80 7.99
C ASP A 69 4.21 -1.97 8.25
N ALA A 70 3.67 -2.05 9.46
CA ALA A 70 2.51 -1.26 9.86
C ALA A 70 2.83 0.25 9.82
N LYS A 71 4.01 0.64 10.32
CA LYS A 71 4.49 2.02 10.28
C LYS A 71 4.61 2.55 8.86
N ALA A 72 5.11 1.74 7.95
CA ALA A 72 5.19 2.12 6.54
C ALA A 72 3.80 2.33 5.89
N GLU A 73 2.75 1.67 6.39
CA GLU A 73 1.35 1.92 6.01
C GLU A 73 0.70 3.09 6.76
N GLY A 74 1.43 3.74 7.68
CA GLY A 74 0.96 4.84 8.52
C GLY A 74 0.23 4.39 9.79
N HIS A 75 0.61 3.25 10.38
CA HIS A 75 0.05 2.69 11.61
C HIS A 75 1.13 2.37 12.64
N GLU A 76 0.86 2.53 13.93
CA GLU A 76 1.90 2.29 14.95
C GLU A 76 2.23 0.80 15.14
N THR A 77 1.23 -0.07 14.97
CA THR A 77 1.34 -1.51 15.24
C THR A 77 0.55 -2.35 14.22
N VAL A 78 0.94 -3.63 14.08
CA VAL A 78 0.23 -4.59 13.22
C VAL A 78 -1.23 -4.75 13.62
N GLU A 79 -1.53 -4.68 14.92
CA GLU A 79 -2.89 -4.84 15.43
C GLU A 79 -3.79 -3.69 14.98
N GLU A 80 -3.32 -2.45 15.06
CA GLU A 80 -4.05 -1.27 14.57
C GLU A 80 -4.29 -1.35 13.07
N TYR A 81 -3.25 -1.70 12.31
CA TYR A 81 -3.36 -1.91 10.86
C TYR A 81 -4.42 -2.96 10.51
N LYS A 82 -4.41 -4.08 11.25
CA LYS A 82 -5.40 -5.14 11.09
C LYS A 82 -6.83 -4.65 11.38
N GLN A 83 -7.04 -3.87 12.44
CA GLN A 83 -8.36 -3.30 12.75
C GLN A 83 -8.84 -2.34 11.66
N ALA A 84 -7.94 -1.50 11.12
CA ALA A 84 -8.27 -0.60 10.02
C ALA A 84 -8.66 -1.37 8.75
N MET A 85 -7.89 -2.39 8.37
CA MET A 85 -8.21 -3.25 7.22
C MET A 85 -9.54 -3.96 7.39
N LEU A 86 -9.81 -4.53 8.58
CA LEU A 86 -11.08 -5.20 8.87
C LEU A 86 -12.27 -4.23 8.83
N SER A 87 -12.08 -2.99 9.26
CA SER A 87 -13.12 -1.95 9.19
C SER A 87 -13.45 -1.55 7.75
N ILE A 88 -12.44 -1.51 6.86
CA ILE A 88 -12.64 -1.22 5.43
C ILE A 88 -13.22 -2.43 4.69
N HIS A 89 -12.84 -3.64 5.10
CA HIS A 89 -13.19 -4.90 4.44
C HIS A 89 -13.90 -5.87 5.40
N ASP A 90 -15.09 -5.47 5.88
CA ASP A 90 -15.92 -6.22 6.84
C ASP A 90 -16.17 -7.69 6.47
N LYS A 91 -16.21 -8.01 5.16
CA LYS A 91 -16.47 -9.37 4.65
C LYS A 91 -15.23 -10.22 4.40
N MET A 92 -14.02 -9.68 4.59
CA MET A 92 -12.79 -10.40 4.31
C MET A 92 -12.23 -11.04 5.60
N PRO A 93 -12.08 -12.37 5.65
CA PRO A 93 -11.43 -13.00 6.80
C PRO A 93 -9.94 -12.64 6.78
N TRP A 94 -9.42 -12.10 7.89
CA TRP A 94 -7.98 -11.92 8.06
C TRP A 94 -7.33 -13.29 8.27
N LEU A 95 -6.70 -13.81 7.23
CA LEU A 95 -5.97 -15.08 7.29
C LEU A 95 -4.48 -14.83 7.12
N PRO A 96 -3.62 -15.37 8.00
CA PRO A 96 -2.17 -15.13 7.93
C PRO A 96 -1.55 -15.63 6.62
N GLN A 97 -2.15 -16.64 5.98
CA GLN A 97 -1.72 -17.20 4.70
C GLN A 97 -2.14 -16.37 3.47
N MET A 98 -2.94 -15.31 3.64
CA MET A 98 -3.32 -14.45 2.53
C MET A 98 -2.12 -13.66 2.03
N LYS A 99 -1.98 -13.65 0.70
CA LYS A 99 -0.94 -12.92 -0.01
C LYS A 99 -1.51 -11.59 -0.50
N VAL A 100 -0.84 -10.51 -0.16
CA VAL A 100 -1.17 -9.15 -0.60
C VAL A 100 0.01 -8.55 -1.36
N TRP A 101 -0.29 -7.68 -2.30
CA TRP A 101 0.70 -6.91 -3.06
C TRP A 101 1.04 -5.63 -2.31
N VAL A 102 2.32 -5.45 -2.03
CA VAL A 102 2.87 -4.25 -1.41
C VAL A 102 3.44 -3.37 -2.51
N HIS A 103 2.94 -2.14 -2.59
CA HIS A 103 3.47 -1.10 -3.47
C HIS A 103 4.22 -0.10 -2.57
N GLU A 104 5.54 -0.07 -2.69
CA GLU A 104 6.36 0.97 -2.06
C GLU A 104 6.54 2.10 -3.05
N TYR A 105 6.41 3.34 -2.56
CA TYR A 105 6.55 4.53 -3.38
C TYR A 105 7.20 5.66 -2.59
N SER A 106 7.89 6.53 -3.32
CA SER A 106 8.63 7.65 -2.78
C SER A 106 8.22 8.95 -3.47
N PRO A 107 8.19 10.09 -2.76
CA PRO A 107 7.90 11.37 -3.37
C PRO A 107 8.97 11.72 -4.42
N VAL A 108 8.53 12.13 -5.61
CA VAL A 108 9.41 12.49 -6.75
C VAL A 108 10.06 13.86 -6.55
N GLN A 109 9.42 14.76 -5.80
CA GLN A 109 9.93 16.08 -5.46
C GLN A 109 10.14 16.21 -3.95
N LYS A 110 11.35 16.58 -3.55
CA LYS A 110 11.69 17.16 -2.25
C LYS A 110 11.86 18.67 -2.38
#